data_AF-A0A932XV33-F1
#
_entry.id   AF-A0A932XV33-F1
#
_cell.length_a   1.000
_cell.length_b   1.000
_cell.length_c   1.000
_cell.angle_alpha   90.00
_cell.angle_beta   90.00
_cell.angle_gamma   90.00
#
_symmetry.space_group_name_H-M   'P 1'
#
loop_
_entity.id
_entity.type
_entity.pdbx_description
1 polymer ?
#
loop_
_entity_poly.entity_id
_entity_poly.type
_entity_poly.pdbx_seq_one_letter_code
_entity_poly.pdbx_strand_id
1 'polypeptide(L)' 'MPEEIDADRAEAKIKNGILTIRIPKANAAMTRKLKVRAT' A
#
# COMPACT_ATOMS: atom_id res chain seq x y z
N MET A 1 -0.17 -10.51 10.86
CA MET A 1 0.18 -9.10 11.06
C MET A 1 -0.71 -8.25 10.16
N PRO A 2 -1.16 -7.06 10.58
CA PRO A 2 -1.81 -6.12 9.66
C PRO A 2 -0.87 -5.80 8.50
N GLU A 3 -1.41 -5.65 7.29
CA GLU A 3 -0.62 -5.31 6.11
C GLU A 3 -0.01 -3.90 6.26
N GLU A 4 1.20 -3.69 5.75
CA GLU A 4 1.82 -2.37 5.72
C GLU A 4 0.96 -1.39 4.93
N ILE A 5 0.90 -0.15 5.42
CA ILE A 5 0.11 0.94 4.88
C ILE A 5 1.03 2.07 4.41
N ASP A 6 0.69 2.67 3.27
CA ASP A 6 1.38 3.85 2.75
C ASP A 6 0.70 5.12 3.33
N ALA A 7 1.10 5.49 4.55
CA ALA A 7 0.46 6.56 5.30
C ALA A 7 0.55 7.93 4.61
N ASP A 8 1.64 8.19 3.89
CA ASP A 8 1.88 9.46 3.20
C ASP A 8 0.91 9.71 2.04
N ARG A 9 0.28 8.64 1.53
CA ARG A 9 -0.69 8.71 0.43
C ARG A 9 -2.14 8.56 0.89
N ALA A 10 -2.39 8.63 2.19
CA ALA A 10 -3.76 8.60 2.71
C ALA A 10 -4.53 9.87 2.30
N GLU A 11 -5.79 9.70 1.88
CA GLU A 11 -6.65 10.81 1.46
C GLU A 11 -7.93 10.84 2.32
N ALA A 12 -8.40 12.03 2.69
CA ALA A 12 -9.68 12.22 3.37
C ALA A 12 -10.58 13.18 2.57
N LYS A 13 -11.88 12.87 2.50
CA LYS A 13 -12.89 13.68 1.79
C LYS A 13 -14.17 13.75 2.61
N ILE A 14 -14.81 14.92 2.62
CA ILE A 14 -16.14 15.10 3.21
C ILE A 14 -17.13 15.41 2.08
N LYS A 15 -18.23 14.67 2.01
CA LYS A 15 -19.32 14.91 1.06
C LYS A 15 -20.66 14.58 1.72
N ASN A 16 -21.63 15.50 1.62
CA ASN A 16 -22.98 15.34 2.20
C ASN A 16 -22.99 14.94 3.68
N GLY A 17 -22.07 15.49 4.47
CA GLY A 17 -21.94 15.17 5.90
C GLY A 17 -21.26 13.83 6.20
N ILE A 18 -20.78 13.11 5.19
CA ILE A 18 -20.03 11.85 5.36
C ILE A 18 -18.54 12.10 5.20
N LEU A 19 -17.76 11.70 6.20
CA LEU A 19 -16.31 11.63 6.15
C LEU A 19 -15.88 10.28 5.56
N THR A 20 -15.18 10.32 4.44
CA THR A 20 -14.59 9.13 3.79
C THR A 20 -13.07 9.23 3.84
N ILE A 21 -12.42 8.18 4.32
CA ILE A 21 -10.96 8.06 4.38
C ILE A 21 -10.52 6.91 3.46
N ARG A 22 -9.55 7.19 2.58
CA ARG A 22 -8.90 6.20 1.73
C ARG A 22 -7.51 5.92 2.29
N ILE A 23 -7.30 4.69 2.76
CA ILE A 23 -6.00 4.21 3.24
C ILE A 23 -5.43 3.25 2.20
N PRO A 24 -4.38 3.64 1.46
CA PRO A 24 -3.73 2.75 0.51
C PRO A 24 -2.88 1.71 1.24
N LYS A 25 -2.94 0.46 0.75
CA LYS A 25 -1.99 -0.57 1.16
C LYS A 25 -0.61 -0.20 0.63
N ALA A 26 0.43 -0.50 1.41
CA ALA A 26 1.80 -0.41 0.92
C ALA A 26 1.97 -1.36 -0.27
N ASN A 27 2.71 -0.91 -1.28
CA ASN A 27 3.02 -1.76 -2.43
C ASN A 27 3.79 -2.99 -1.93
N ALA A 28 3.15 -4.17 -1.98
CA ALA A 28 3.84 -5.43 -1.76
C ALA A 28 4.99 -5.50 -2.79
N ALA A 29 6.22 -5.55 -2.29
CA ALA A 29 7.41 -5.50 -3.12
C ALA A 29 7.30 -6.53 -4.25
N MET A 30 7.39 -6.05 -5.50
CA MET A 30 7.35 -6.91 -6.67
C MET A 30 8.52 -7.89 -6.57
N THR A 31 8.21 -9.18 -6.35
CA THR A 31 9.22 -10.21 -6.10
C THR A 31 10.21 -10.25 -7.26
N ARG A 32 11.42 -9.73 -7.04
CA ARG A 32 12.46 -9.75 -8.06
C ARG A 32 12.86 -11.21 -8.27
N LYS A 33 12.73 -11.73 -9.50
CA LYS A 33 13.27 -13.04 -9.86
C LYS A 33 14.79 -13.02 -9.68
N LEU A 34 15.28 -13.67 -8.63
CA LEU A 34 16.70 -13.91 -8.41
C LEU A 34 17.15 -14.98 -9.40
N LYS A 35 18.11 -14.66 -10.28
CA LYS A 35 18.80 -15.67 -11.10
C LYS A 35 19.89 -16.31 -10.25
N VAL A 36 19.70 -17.58 -9.89
CA VAL A 36 20.75 -18.38 -9.26
C VAL A 36 21.75 -18.80 -10.34
N ARG A 37 23.05 -18.50 -10.14
CA ARG A 37 24.13 -19.06 -10.96
C ARG A 37 24.67 -20.29 -10.22
N ALA A 38 24.62 -21.45 -10.87
CA ALA A 38 25.30 -22.64 -10.38
C ALA A 38 26.80 -22.54 -10.73
N THR A 39 27.65 -22.87 -9.76
CA THR A 39 29.10 -23.06 -9.93
C THR A 39 29.38 -24.48 -10.40
#